data_AF-A0A7X2XM02-F1
#
_entry.id   AF-A0A7X2XM02-F1
#
_cell.length_a   1.000
_cell.length_b   1.000
_cell.length_c   1.000
_cell.angle_alpha   90.00
_cell.angle_beta   90.00
_cell.angle_gamma   90.00
#
_symmetry.space_group_name_H-M   'P 1'
#
loop_
_entity.id
_entity.type
_entity.pdbx_description
1 polymer ?
#
loop_
_entity_poly.entity_id
_entity_poly.type
_entity_poly.pdbx_seq_one_letter_code
_entity_poly.pdbx_strand_id
1 'polypeptide(L)'
;ESLGLPPNSLSTEESIKQGVKYFSELLASSERLSVDLESVIQSYNYGGGFLGYVANRGNKYTFELAQSFSKEYSGGEKVSYPNPIAIPINGGWRYNYGNMFYVQLVTQYLVTTEFNDDTVQAIMDEALKYEGWRYVYGGASPTTSFDCSGLTQWTYGKAGINLPRTAQQQYDVT
;
A
#
# COMPACT_ATOMS: atom_id res chain seq x y z
N GLU A 1 -2.78 5.09 -18.43
CA GLU A 1 -1.49 4.61 -17.91
C GLU A 1 -0.52 5.76 -17.74
N SER A 2 0.36 5.71 -16.72
CA SER A 2 1.39 6.73 -16.51
C SER A 2 2.43 6.78 -17.66
N LEU A 3 2.53 5.70 -18.45
CA LEU A 3 3.33 5.63 -19.68
C LEU A 3 2.59 6.04 -20.96
N GLY A 4 1.32 6.48 -20.87
CA GLY A 4 0.51 6.79 -22.06
C GLY A 4 0.12 5.58 -22.90
N LEU A 5 0.33 4.36 -22.38
CA LEU A 5 -0.11 3.11 -23.01
C LEU A 5 -1.60 2.84 -22.78
N PRO A 6 -2.24 1.97 -23.60
CA PRO A 6 -3.58 1.47 -23.32
C PRO A 6 -3.64 0.76 -21.94
N PRO A 7 -4.81 0.74 -21.28
CA PRO A 7 -4.98 0.04 -20.00
C PRO A 7 -4.55 -1.43 -20.07
N ASN A 8 -3.88 -1.92 -19.02
CA ASN A 8 -3.42 -3.33 -18.88
C ASN A 8 -2.41 -3.78 -19.96
N SER A 9 -1.56 -2.88 -20.43
CA SER A 9 -0.54 -3.20 -21.46
C SER A 9 0.80 -3.69 -20.92
N LEU A 10 1.04 -3.62 -19.61
CA LEU A 10 2.32 -3.97 -18.98
C LEU A 10 2.21 -5.35 -18.32
N SER A 11 3.29 -6.15 -18.37
CA SER A 11 3.44 -7.33 -17.52
C SER A 11 3.52 -6.94 -16.03
N THR A 12 3.42 -7.91 -15.12
CA THR A 12 3.52 -7.65 -13.67
C THR A 12 4.81 -6.94 -13.29
N GLU A 13 5.96 -7.41 -13.79
CA GLU A 13 7.27 -6.83 -13.46
C GLU A 13 7.42 -5.41 -14.03
N GLU A 14 6.99 -5.20 -15.27
CA GLU A 14 7.01 -3.87 -15.90
C GLU A 14 6.07 -2.88 -15.20
N SER A 15 4.89 -3.36 -14.78
CA SER A 15 3.91 -2.56 -14.03
C SER A 15 4.45 -2.12 -12.68
N ILE A 16 5.09 -3.02 -11.91
CA ILE A 16 5.74 -2.68 -10.64
C ILE A 16 6.85 -1.65 -10.87
N LYS A 17 7.74 -1.92 -11.84
CA LYS A 17 8.86 -1.01 -12.15
C LYS A 17 8.37 0.37 -12.54
N GLN A 18 7.36 0.45 -13.39
CA GLN A 18 6.79 1.72 -13.83
C GLN A 18 6.04 2.43 -12.70
N GLY A 19 5.28 1.70 -11.90
CA GLY A 19 4.55 2.25 -10.76
C GLY A 19 5.49 2.88 -9.72
N VAL A 20 6.56 2.17 -9.35
CA VAL A 20 7.59 2.67 -8.43
C VAL A 20 8.31 3.89 -9.00
N LYS A 21 8.69 3.86 -10.28
CA LYS A 21 9.30 5.01 -10.97
C LYS A 21 8.37 6.23 -10.95
N TYR A 22 7.11 6.04 -11.27
CA TYR A 22 6.15 7.15 -11.33
C TYR A 22 5.89 7.74 -9.95
N PHE A 23 5.74 6.90 -8.92
CA PHE A 23 5.55 7.35 -7.55
C PHE A 23 6.76 8.13 -7.02
N SER A 24 8.00 7.70 -7.33
CA SER A 24 9.19 8.43 -6.93
C SER A 24 9.32 9.79 -7.62
N GLU A 25 8.89 9.92 -8.87
CA GLU A 25 8.82 11.20 -9.58
C GLU A 25 7.81 12.16 -8.93
N LEU A 26 6.66 11.65 -8.49
CA LEU A 26 5.65 12.43 -7.76
C LEU A 26 6.18 12.87 -6.38
N LEU A 27 6.83 11.97 -5.64
CA LEU A 27 7.49 12.30 -4.37
C LEU A 27 8.51 13.43 -4.54
N ALA A 28 9.43 13.30 -5.50
CA ALA A 28 10.41 14.34 -5.78
C ALA A 28 9.77 15.67 -6.17
N SER A 29 8.62 15.64 -6.87
CA SER A 29 7.85 16.85 -7.17
C SER A 29 7.16 17.44 -5.94
N SER A 30 6.69 16.59 -5.02
CA SER A 30 6.05 17.05 -3.80
C SER A 30 7.03 17.76 -2.86
N GLU A 31 8.26 17.25 -2.74
CA GLU A 31 9.32 17.90 -1.97
C GLU A 31 9.64 19.29 -2.51
N ARG A 32 9.79 19.42 -3.84
CA ARG A 32 10.03 20.72 -4.49
C ARG A 32 8.89 21.71 -4.27
N LEU A 33 7.65 21.22 -4.20
CA LEU A 33 6.46 22.04 -3.99
C LEU A 33 6.07 22.18 -2.52
N SER A 34 6.79 21.51 -1.60
CA SER A 34 6.48 21.44 -0.17
C SER A 34 5.05 20.96 0.13
N VAL A 35 4.54 19.97 -0.60
CA VAL A 35 3.22 19.37 -0.38
C VAL A 35 3.31 17.99 0.31
N ASP A 36 2.22 17.59 0.97
CA ASP A 36 2.15 16.37 1.79
C ASP A 36 2.06 15.04 1.00
N LEU A 37 2.24 13.93 1.72
CA LEU A 37 2.23 12.57 1.14
C LEU A 37 0.85 12.21 0.58
N GLU A 38 -0.22 12.66 1.22
CA GLU A 38 -1.59 12.47 0.76
C GLU A 38 -1.81 13.10 -0.63
N SER A 39 -1.18 14.24 -0.90
CA SER A 39 -1.18 14.85 -2.24
C SER A 39 -0.46 13.96 -3.27
N VAL A 40 0.63 13.30 -2.89
CA VAL A 40 1.34 12.33 -3.74
C VAL A 40 0.47 11.11 -4.04
N ILE A 41 -0.17 10.55 -3.01
CA ILE A 41 -1.10 9.43 -3.16
C ILE A 41 -2.22 9.81 -4.14
N GLN A 42 -2.87 10.96 -3.94
CA GLN A 42 -3.93 11.42 -4.84
C GLN A 42 -3.40 11.69 -6.27
N SER A 43 -2.18 12.21 -6.40
CA SER A 43 -1.53 12.44 -7.70
C SER A 43 -1.18 11.17 -8.45
N TYR A 44 -1.06 10.01 -7.79
CA TYR A 44 -0.96 8.75 -8.52
C TYR A 44 -2.22 8.47 -9.34
N ASN A 45 -3.39 8.90 -8.84
CA ASN A 45 -4.67 8.77 -9.52
C ASN A 45 -5.00 9.95 -10.47
N TYR A 46 -4.67 11.18 -10.07
CA TYR A 46 -4.99 12.41 -10.84
C TYR A 46 -3.88 12.89 -11.76
N GLY A 47 -2.70 12.28 -11.66
CA GLY A 47 -1.49 12.80 -12.27
C GLY A 47 -0.83 13.91 -11.46
N GLY A 48 0.40 14.25 -11.85
CA GLY A 48 1.24 15.23 -11.14
C GLY A 48 0.70 16.66 -11.14
N GLY A 49 -0.26 17.00 -12.01
CA GLY A 49 -0.91 18.32 -12.02
C GLY A 49 -1.63 18.64 -10.70
N PHE A 50 -2.09 17.63 -9.97
CA PHE A 50 -2.74 17.82 -8.68
C PHE A 50 -1.78 18.35 -7.59
N LEU A 51 -0.48 18.01 -7.64
CA LEU A 51 0.51 18.57 -6.71
C LEU A 51 0.59 20.09 -6.82
N GLY A 52 0.62 20.61 -8.06
CA GLY A 52 0.59 22.06 -8.30
C GLY A 52 -0.73 22.69 -7.89
N TYR A 53 -1.85 21.97 -8.04
CA TYR A 53 -3.16 22.43 -7.60
C TYR A 53 -3.21 22.65 -6.07
N VAL A 54 -2.66 21.70 -5.31
CA VAL A 54 -2.55 21.77 -3.84
C VAL A 54 -1.55 22.82 -3.40
N ALA A 55 -0.40 22.91 -4.06
CA ALA A 55 0.65 23.88 -3.71
C ALA A 55 0.13 25.33 -3.71
N ASN A 56 -0.73 25.66 -4.69
CA ASN A 56 -1.35 26.98 -4.78
C ASN A 56 -2.52 27.21 -3.80
N ARG A 57 -2.85 26.23 -2.95
CA ARG A 57 -4.03 26.24 -2.07
C ARG A 57 -3.72 25.80 -0.63
N GLY A 58 -2.51 26.07 -0.17
CA GLY A 58 -2.12 25.85 1.22
C GLY A 58 -1.24 24.62 1.45
N ASN A 59 -0.72 24.01 0.38
CA ASN A 59 0.30 22.95 0.41
C ASN A 59 -0.12 21.64 1.11
N LYS A 60 -1.39 21.49 1.47
CA LYS A 60 -1.90 20.31 2.15
C LYS A 60 -3.11 19.74 1.44
N TYR A 61 -3.13 18.41 1.33
CA TYR A 61 -4.28 17.68 0.83
C TYR A 61 -5.51 17.95 1.70
N THR A 62 -6.64 18.10 1.04
CA THR A 62 -7.97 17.97 1.65
C THR A 62 -8.89 17.24 0.68
N PHE A 63 -9.94 16.61 1.21
CA PHE A 63 -10.95 15.98 0.38
C PHE A 63 -11.65 17.01 -0.53
N GLU A 64 -11.84 18.24 -0.05
CA GLU A 64 -12.44 19.35 -0.78
C GLU A 64 -11.59 19.75 -2.00
N LEU A 65 -10.26 19.75 -1.87
CA LEU A 65 -9.35 19.98 -2.99
C LEU A 65 -9.42 18.86 -4.01
N ALA A 66 -9.45 17.59 -3.57
CA ALA A 66 -9.60 16.45 -4.47
C ALA A 66 -10.94 16.50 -5.23
N GLN A 67 -12.02 16.79 -4.53
CA GLN A 67 -13.35 16.96 -5.10
C GLN A 67 -13.40 18.12 -6.11
N SER A 68 -12.81 19.27 -5.77
CA SER A 68 -12.79 20.45 -6.63
C SER A 68 -11.98 20.20 -7.90
N PHE A 69 -10.82 19.56 -7.78
CA PHE A 69 -10.01 19.16 -8.92
C PHE A 69 -10.78 18.22 -9.86
N SER A 70 -11.40 17.17 -9.30
CA SER A 70 -12.22 16.24 -10.07
C SER A 70 -13.39 16.93 -10.79
N LYS A 71 -14.06 17.86 -10.11
CA LYS A 71 -15.15 18.66 -10.68
C LYS A 71 -14.70 19.51 -11.86
N GLU A 72 -13.58 20.21 -11.72
CA GLU A 72 -13.02 21.07 -12.77
C GLU A 72 -12.69 20.25 -14.02
N TYR A 73 -12.04 19.09 -13.85
CA TYR A 73 -11.63 18.24 -14.96
C TYR A 73 -12.76 17.39 -15.56
N SER A 74 -13.83 17.11 -14.80
CA SER A 74 -15.02 16.42 -15.33
C SER A 74 -16.05 17.36 -15.94
N GLY A 75 -15.82 18.69 -15.94
CA GLY A 75 -16.84 19.66 -16.31
C GLY A 75 -18.08 19.62 -15.41
N GLY A 76 -17.94 19.12 -14.18
CA GLY A 76 -19.04 18.92 -13.24
C GLY A 76 -19.88 17.66 -13.46
N GLU A 77 -19.54 16.81 -14.44
CA GLU A 77 -20.21 15.54 -14.67
C GLU A 77 -20.00 14.59 -13.48
N LYS A 78 -21.08 13.94 -13.04
CA LYS A 78 -21.09 12.98 -11.92
C LYS A 78 -21.39 11.57 -12.44
N VAL A 79 -20.80 10.58 -11.78
CA VAL A 79 -21.06 9.15 -12.01
C VAL A 79 -21.43 8.46 -10.71
N SER A 80 -22.28 7.44 -10.82
CA SER A 80 -22.61 6.56 -9.69
C SER A 80 -21.36 5.87 -9.16
N TYR A 81 -21.21 5.84 -7.84
CA TYR A 81 -20.09 5.23 -7.15
C TYR A 81 -20.56 4.63 -5.82
N PRO A 82 -21.21 3.45 -5.84
CA PRO A 82 -21.81 2.82 -4.66
C PRO A 82 -20.75 2.14 -3.78
N ASN A 83 -19.72 2.90 -3.39
CA ASN A 83 -18.66 2.46 -2.50
C ASN A 83 -19.00 2.85 -1.04
N PRO A 84 -18.77 1.96 -0.05
CA PRO A 84 -19.05 2.25 1.37
C PRO A 84 -18.38 3.50 1.94
N ILE A 85 -17.27 3.98 1.36
CA ILE A 85 -16.65 5.27 1.74
C ILE A 85 -17.46 6.44 1.20
N ALA A 86 -17.94 6.36 -0.04
CA ALA A 86 -18.62 7.45 -0.72
C ALA A 86 -20.08 7.63 -0.24
N ILE A 87 -20.77 6.51 0.02
CA ILE A 87 -22.18 6.51 0.46
C ILE A 87 -22.45 7.43 1.66
N PRO A 88 -21.73 7.32 2.81
CA PRO A 88 -21.97 8.18 3.96
C PRO A 88 -21.54 9.64 3.74
N ILE A 89 -20.66 9.91 2.77
CA ILE A 89 -20.15 11.27 2.51
C ILE A 89 -21.10 12.05 1.60
N ASN A 90 -21.63 11.42 0.54
CA ASN A 90 -22.38 12.14 -0.48
C ASN A 90 -23.53 11.35 -1.14
N GLY A 91 -23.85 10.15 -0.66
CA GLY A 91 -24.87 9.28 -1.25
C GLY A 91 -24.36 8.35 -2.35
N GLY A 92 -23.03 8.22 -2.52
CA GLY A 92 -22.43 7.21 -3.39
C GLY A 92 -22.26 7.70 -4.83
N TRP A 93 -21.63 8.86 -5.01
CA TRP A 93 -21.24 9.37 -6.34
C TRP A 93 -19.84 9.97 -6.32
N ARG A 94 -19.25 10.14 -7.50
CA ARG A 94 -18.02 10.94 -7.68
C ARG A 94 -18.10 11.77 -8.97
N TYR A 95 -17.26 12.80 -9.08
CA TYR A 95 -17.05 13.47 -10.36
C TYR A 95 -16.35 12.54 -11.34
N ASN A 96 -16.65 12.68 -12.63
CA ASN A 96 -16.20 11.79 -13.70
C ASN A 96 -14.73 12.02 -14.13
N TYR A 97 -13.83 12.24 -13.17
CA TYR A 97 -12.40 12.37 -13.41
C TYR A 97 -11.61 11.76 -12.25
N GLY A 98 -10.84 10.71 -12.53
CA GLY A 98 -10.15 9.91 -11.52
C GLY A 98 -11.09 9.47 -10.38
N ASN A 99 -10.60 9.47 -9.14
CA ASN A 99 -11.36 9.14 -7.94
C ASN A 99 -11.02 10.10 -6.80
N MET A 100 -11.98 10.94 -6.40
CA MET A 100 -11.82 11.92 -5.30
C MET A 100 -11.72 11.29 -3.92
N PHE A 101 -11.99 9.99 -3.80
CA PHE A 101 -11.84 9.20 -2.58
C PHE A 101 -10.54 8.38 -2.55
N TYR A 102 -9.60 8.61 -3.48
CA TYR A 102 -8.43 7.74 -3.64
C TYR A 102 -7.55 7.69 -2.40
N VAL A 103 -7.33 8.82 -1.72
CA VAL A 103 -6.60 8.84 -0.44
C VAL A 103 -7.32 7.99 0.61
N GLN A 104 -8.63 8.15 0.80
CA GLN A 104 -9.41 7.33 1.73
C GLN A 104 -9.35 5.83 1.38
N LEU A 105 -9.33 5.49 0.09
CA LEU A 105 -9.24 4.10 -0.35
C LEU A 105 -7.89 3.49 -0.01
N VAL A 106 -6.80 4.19 -0.33
CA VAL A 106 -5.42 3.73 -0.12
C VAL A 106 -5.08 3.65 1.36
N THR A 107 -5.48 4.66 2.14
CA THR A 107 -5.16 4.75 3.58
C THR A 107 -5.78 3.63 4.41
N GLN A 108 -6.86 2.97 3.94
CA GLN A 108 -7.36 1.74 4.57
C GLN A 108 -6.32 0.60 4.65
N TYR A 109 -5.35 0.61 3.73
CA TYR A 109 -4.31 -0.43 3.63
C TYR A 109 -2.93 0.07 4.05
N LEU A 110 -2.82 1.34 4.44
CA LEU A 110 -1.61 1.86 5.08
C LEU A 110 -1.63 1.44 6.55
N VAL A 111 -1.40 0.16 6.78
CA VAL A 111 -1.09 -0.38 8.09
C VAL A 111 0.40 -0.21 8.34
N THR A 112 0.78 0.30 9.50
CA THR A 112 2.17 0.23 9.95
C THR A 112 2.52 -1.24 10.14
N THR A 113 3.62 -1.69 9.54
CA THR A 113 4.22 -3.00 9.85
C THR A 113 4.86 -3.04 11.23
N GLU A 114 4.64 -2.00 12.04
CA GLU A 114 4.95 -1.95 13.46
C GLU A 114 3.81 -2.60 14.24
N PHE A 115 4.10 -3.78 14.79
CA PHE A 115 3.27 -4.41 15.79
C PHE A 115 3.55 -3.75 17.14
N ASN A 116 2.49 -3.48 17.92
CA ASN A 116 2.63 -2.90 19.26
C ASN A 116 3.36 -3.83 20.25
N ASP A 117 3.66 -5.07 19.86
CA ASP A 117 4.38 -6.07 20.66
C ASP A 117 5.76 -6.31 20.01
N ASP A 118 6.81 -5.93 20.73
CA ASP A 118 8.21 -6.07 20.29
C ASP A 118 8.57 -7.51 19.88
N THR A 119 7.94 -8.50 20.52
CA THR A 119 8.13 -9.92 20.21
C THR A 119 7.54 -10.26 18.85
N VAL A 120 6.32 -9.79 18.59
CA VAL A 120 5.65 -9.99 17.30
C VAL A 120 6.43 -9.28 16.19
N GLN A 121 6.94 -8.07 16.46
CA GLN A 121 7.80 -7.36 15.52
C GLN A 121 9.04 -8.17 15.16
N ALA A 122 9.79 -8.66 16.16
CA ALA A 122 11.00 -9.44 15.94
C ALA A 122 10.74 -10.73 15.15
N ILE A 123 9.61 -11.41 15.41
CA ILE A 123 9.20 -12.60 14.66
C ILE A 123 8.94 -12.25 13.18
N MET A 124 8.20 -11.18 12.92
CA MET A 124 7.79 -10.79 11.57
C MET A 124 8.94 -10.20 10.76
N ASP A 125 9.81 -9.40 11.37
CA ASP A 125 11.03 -8.87 10.74
C ASP A 125 11.97 -10.00 10.28
N GLU A 126 12.07 -11.08 11.05
CA GLU A 126 12.82 -12.26 10.62
C GLU A 126 12.07 -13.02 9.53
N ALA A 127 10.75 -13.23 9.67
CA ALA A 127 9.95 -14.00 8.72
C ALA A 127 9.95 -13.40 7.31
N LEU A 128 9.83 -12.07 7.19
CA LEU A 128 9.76 -11.35 5.91
C LEU A 128 11.03 -11.49 5.07
N LYS A 129 12.19 -11.83 5.67
CA LYS A 129 13.43 -12.11 4.93
C LYS A 129 13.32 -13.33 4.01
N TYR A 130 12.33 -14.19 4.26
CA TYR A 130 12.10 -15.43 3.52
C TYR A 130 10.83 -15.38 2.67
N GLU A 131 10.22 -14.21 2.51
CA GLU A 131 9.08 -14.04 1.61
C GLU A 131 9.45 -14.50 0.18
N GLY A 132 8.58 -15.30 -0.43
CA GLY A 132 8.80 -15.85 -1.78
C GLY A 132 9.74 -17.07 -1.84
N TRP A 133 10.33 -17.51 -0.72
CA TRP A 133 11.16 -18.71 -0.71
C TRP A 133 10.33 -19.99 -0.89
N ARG A 134 10.93 -21.01 -1.51
CA ARG A 134 10.26 -22.30 -1.77
C ARG A 134 10.11 -23.12 -0.49
N TYR A 135 8.92 -23.68 -0.28
CA TYR A 135 8.68 -24.68 0.78
C TYR A 135 9.60 -25.89 0.61
N VAL A 136 10.25 -26.31 1.70
CA VAL A 136 11.09 -27.52 1.76
C VAL A 136 10.65 -28.36 2.95
N TYR A 137 10.07 -29.53 2.67
CA TYR A 137 9.68 -30.48 3.72
C TYR A 137 10.88 -30.88 4.59
N GLY A 138 10.78 -30.70 5.91
CA GLY A 138 11.87 -30.93 6.84
C GLY A 138 12.81 -29.72 7.03
N GLY A 139 12.70 -28.68 6.21
CA GLY A 139 13.50 -27.47 6.30
C GLY A 139 13.22 -26.67 7.57
N ALA A 140 14.27 -26.20 8.24
CA ALA A 140 14.17 -25.46 9.52
C ALA A 140 15.27 -24.40 9.69
N SER A 141 15.90 -23.99 8.59
CA SER A 141 16.93 -22.94 8.61
C SER A 141 17.01 -22.23 7.26
N PRO A 142 17.63 -21.03 7.20
CA PRO A 142 17.85 -20.31 5.95
C PRO A 142 18.71 -21.07 4.93
N THR A 143 19.49 -22.07 5.36
CA THR A 143 20.30 -22.87 4.42
C THR A 143 19.50 -23.97 3.74
N THR A 144 18.43 -24.46 4.38
CA THR A 144 17.57 -25.53 3.85
C THR A 144 16.25 -25.02 3.27
N SER A 145 15.98 -23.71 3.39
CA SER A 145 14.61 -23.18 3.43
C SER A 145 13.79 -23.83 4.57
N PHE A 146 12.48 -23.63 4.54
CA PHE A 146 11.59 -23.96 5.64
C PHE A 146 10.39 -24.81 5.21
N ASP A 147 9.94 -25.66 6.13
CA ASP A 147 8.54 -26.08 6.21
C ASP A 147 7.76 -25.18 7.18
N CYS A 148 6.46 -25.46 7.35
CA CYS A 148 5.57 -24.64 8.19
C CYS A 148 6.10 -24.47 9.61
N SER A 149 6.36 -25.57 10.31
CA SER A 149 6.83 -25.58 11.70
C SER A 149 8.30 -25.20 11.85
N GLY A 150 9.12 -25.39 10.81
CA GLY A 150 10.51 -24.94 10.79
C GLY A 150 10.63 -23.43 10.70
N LEU A 151 9.76 -22.77 9.91
CA LEU A 151 9.72 -21.31 9.83
C LEU A 151 9.32 -20.70 11.17
N THR A 152 8.23 -21.18 11.79
CA THR A 152 7.78 -20.69 13.11
C THR A 152 8.84 -20.92 14.18
N GLN A 153 9.43 -22.11 14.22
CA GLN A 153 10.50 -22.40 15.18
C GLN A 153 11.69 -21.44 15.03
N TRP A 154 12.11 -21.16 13.79
CA TRP A 154 13.22 -20.27 13.52
C TRP A 154 12.93 -18.82 13.93
N THR A 155 11.81 -18.27 13.48
CA THR A 155 11.48 -16.86 13.71
C THR A 155 11.18 -16.57 15.18
N TYR A 156 10.50 -17.48 15.88
CA TYR A 156 10.31 -17.39 17.33
C TYR A 156 11.63 -17.52 18.08
N GLY A 157 12.53 -18.42 17.64
CA GLY A 157 13.87 -18.55 18.22
C GLY A 157 14.69 -17.26 18.10
N LYS A 158 14.54 -16.51 17.00
CA LYS A 158 15.16 -15.18 16.83
C LYS A 158 14.58 -14.11 17.74
N ALA A 159 13.31 -14.25 18.11
CA ALA A 159 12.66 -13.44 19.14
C ALA A 159 12.90 -13.98 20.58
N GLY A 160 13.77 -14.99 20.76
CA GLY A 160 14.12 -15.54 22.07
C GLY A 160 13.16 -16.61 22.62
N ILE A 161 12.20 -17.08 21.81
CA ILE A 161 11.21 -18.10 22.18
C ILE A 161 11.56 -19.44 21.56
N ASN A 162 11.82 -20.44 22.40
CA ASN A 162 12.15 -21.79 21.93
C ASN A 162 10.89 -22.62 21.70
N LEU A 163 10.58 -22.90 20.44
CA LEU A 163 9.50 -23.79 20.04
C LEU A 163 10.01 -25.19 19.70
N PRO A 164 9.22 -26.27 19.94
CA PRO A 164 9.54 -27.60 19.45
C PRO A 164 9.40 -27.70 17.92
N ARG A 165 9.90 -28.78 17.33
CA ARG A 165 10.12 -28.87 15.88
C ARG A 165 8.84 -29.07 15.06
N THR A 166 7.87 -29.83 15.56
CA THR A 166 6.67 -30.17 14.78
C THR A 166 5.49 -29.27 15.13
N ALA A 167 4.61 -29.03 14.17
CA ALA A 167 3.41 -28.21 14.40
C ALA A 167 2.53 -28.75 15.54
N GLN A 168 2.40 -30.07 15.67
CA GLN A 168 1.65 -30.68 16.78
C GLN A 168 2.29 -30.37 18.13
N GLN A 169 3.62 -30.54 18.24
CA GLN A 169 4.31 -30.23 19.49
C GLN A 169 4.22 -28.74 19.83
N GLN A 170 4.25 -27.86 18.82
CA GLN A 170 4.10 -26.41 19.03
C GLN A 170 2.72 -26.10 19.60
N TYR A 171 1.67 -26.71 19.04
CA TYR A 171 0.32 -26.61 19.56
C TYR A 171 0.20 -27.10 21.00
N ASP A 172 0.82 -28.25 21.33
CA ASP A 172 0.70 -28.86 22.67
C ASP A 172 1.37 -28.03 23.79
N VAL A 173 2.23 -27.07 23.46
CA VAL A 173 2.94 -26.20 24.43
C VAL A 173 2.45 -24.75 24.44
N THR A 174 1.38 -24.45 23.68
CA THR A 174 0.73 -23.13 23.67
C THR A 174 -0.49 -23.15 24.59
#